data_AF-A0A1H6HVA0-F1
#
_entry.id   AF-A0A1H6HVA0-F1
#
_cell.length_a   1.000
_cell.length_b   1.000
_cell.length_c   1.000
_cell.angle_alpha   90.00
_cell.angle_beta   90.00
_cell.angle_gamma   90.00
#
_symmetry.space_group_name_H-M   'P 1'
#
loop_
_entity.id
_entity.type
_entity.pdbx_description
1 polymer ?
#
loop_
_entity_poly.entity_id
_entity_poly.type
_entity_poly.pdbx_seq_one_letter_code
_entity_poly.pdbx_strand_id
1 'polypeptide(L)'
;MNIKTIAFFFGLIMADFCFGQQEFREDFTLKLPVDSVRYYQQEVKKSPYFVKENTLQIYPGEHVFIETELKEGKLESMKVVKENVNPSKTIEVEFSQDTEDRKHKGMVLQVSNPFDSNLLYDATMYTVGEPKWVETSILPIKPKLTGFELWNDVIITIVLHNWRLQN
;
A
#
# COMPACT_ATOMS: atom_id res chain seq x y z
N MET A 1 36.83 49.44 20.58
CA MET A 1 36.33 49.40 19.19
C MET A 1 37.53 49.25 18.26
N ASN A 2 37.70 48.09 17.63
CA ASN A 2 38.46 48.02 16.38
C ASN A 2 37.86 46.89 15.54
N ILE A 3 37.17 47.35 14.51
CA ILE A 3 36.47 46.58 13.48
C ILE A 3 37.54 46.17 12.47
N LYS A 4 37.36 44.99 11.85
CA LYS A 4 38.12 44.39 10.72
C LYS A 4 39.02 43.24 11.17
N THR A 5 38.48 42.03 11.16
CA THR A 5 38.84 41.04 10.14
C THR A 5 37.72 40.01 10.04
N ILE A 6 37.20 39.92 8.82
CA ILE A 6 36.20 38.98 8.35
C ILE A 6 36.76 37.56 8.45
N ALA A 7 36.04 36.67 9.11
CA ALA A 7 36.17 35.23 8.89
C ALA A 7 34.76 34.66 8.74
N PHE A 8 34.43 34.41 7.48
CA PHE A 8 33.24 33.81 6.94
C PHE A 8 33.26 32.31 7.29
N PHE A 9 32.39 31.85 8.18
CA PHE A 9 32.14 30.41 8.40
C PHE A 9 30.65 30.23 8.70
N PHE A 10 29.83 30.01 7.67
CA PHE A 10 29.38 28.70 7.20
C PHE A 10 28.61 27.92 8.27
N GLY A 11 27.29 27.78 8.06
CA GLY A 11 26.45 26.92 8.89
C GLY A 11 24.96 27.25 8.90
N LEU A 12 24.38 27.64 7.76
CA LEU A 12 22.94 27.48 7.55
C LEU A 12 22.66 25.96 7.56
N ILE A 13 22.27 25.41 8.71
CA ILE A 13 21.58 24.12 8.77
C ILE A 13 20.14 24.39 8.34
N MET A 14 19.98 24.61 7.03
CA MET A 14 18.70 24.47 6.35
C MET A 14 18.57 23.01 5.97
N ALA A 15 17.43 22.43 6.39
CA ALA A 15 16.77 21.29 5.79
C ALA A 15 17.53 19.95 5.79
N ASP A 16 17.33 19.18 6.85
CA ASP A 16 16.85 17.82 6.63
C ASP A 16 15.34 17.84 6.84
N PHE A 17 14.60 18.21 5.79
CA PHE A 17 13.28 17.62 5.62
C PHE A 17 13.53 16.11 5.65
N CYS A 18 13.10 15.45 6.72
CA CYS A 18 12.92 14.01 6.70
C CYS A 18 11.82 13.74 5.67
N PHE A 19 12.21 13.73 4.39
CA PHE A 19 11.40 13.12 3.34
C PHE A 19 11.20 11.69 3.83
N GLY A 20 9.95 11.40 4.24
CA GLY A 20 9.58 10.13 4.83
C GLY A 20 10.18 9.02 3.99
N GLN A 21 11.05 8.23 4.62
CA GLN A 21 11.72 7.11 3.98
C GLN A 21 10.64 6.20 3.40
N GLN A 22 10.46 6.25 2.09
CA GLN A 22 9.50 5.40 1.40
C GLN A 22 10.00 3.97 1.51
N GLU A 23 9.23 3.10 2.14
CA GLU A 23 9.60 1.69 2.23
C GLU A 23 9.55 1.05 0.83
N PHE A 24 10.56 0.23 0.57
CA PHE A 24 10.67 -0.56 -0.65
C PHE A 24 10.35 -2.00 -0.31
N ARG A 25 9.63 -2.63 -1.21
CA ARG A 25 9.51 -4.08 -1.25
C ARG A 25 10.85 -4.65 -1.70
N GLU A 26 11.36 -5.67 -1.00
CA GLU A 26 12.52 -6.44 -1.46
C GLU A 26 12.17 -7.36 -2.64
N ASP A 27 13.19 -7.93 -3.28
CA ASP A 27 12.98 -8.92 -4.33
C ASP A 27 12.41 -10.23 -3.77
N PHE A 28 11.48 -10.83 -4.52
CA PHE A 28 10.90 -12.13 -4.17
C PHE A 28 10.32 -12.83 -5.40
N THR A 29 10.25 -14.16 -5.34
CA THR A 29 9.51 -14.96 -6.32
C THR A 29 8.05 -15.03 -5.90
N LEU A 30 7.16 -14.39 -6.66
CA LEU A 30 5.73 -14.58 -6.51
C LEU A 30 5.37 -15.96 -7.07
N LYS A 31 4.74 -16.80 -6.26
CA LYS A 31 4.29 -18.13 -6.66
C LYS A 31 2.85 -18.37 -6.21
N LEU A 32 1.94 -18.45 -7.18
CA LEU A 32 0.50 -18.59 -6.94
C LEU A 32 0.02 -19.95 -7.46
N PRO A 33 -0.54 -20.83 -6.61
CA PRO A 33 -1.27 -21.99 -7.09
C PRO A 33 -2.44 -21.55 -7.99
N VAL A 34 -2.57 -22.18 -9.16
CA VAL A 34 -3.73 -22.01 -10.05
C VAL A 34 -4.66 -23.21 -9.91
N ASP A 35 -4.08 -24.39 -9.80
CA ASP A 35 -4.75 -25.64 -9.41
C ASP A 35 -3.73 -26.58 -8.73
N SER A 36 -4.09 -27.84 -8.51
CA SER A 36 -3.24 -28.80 -7.78
C SER A 36 -1.90 -29.09 -8.45
N VAL A 37 -1.72 -28.74 -9.72
CA VAL A 37 -0.52 -29.06 -10.50
C VAL A 37 0.14 -27.78 -11.04
N ARG A 38 -0.65 -26.78 -11.45
CA ARG A 38 -0.17 -25.57 -12.11
C ARG A 38 0.04 -24.43 -11.12
N TYR A 39 1.13 -23.70 -11.32
CA TYR A 39 1.47 -22.48 -10.59
C TYR A 39 1.76 -21.37 -11.59
N TYR A 40 1.31 -20.15 -11.28
CA TYR A 40 1.89 -18.94 -11.84
C TYR A 40 3.13 -18.57 -11.04
N GLN A 41 4.21 -18.20 -11.72
CA GLN A 41 5.45 -17.76 -11.08
C GLN A 41 6.02 -16.55 -11.82
N GLN A 42 6.46 -15.55 -11.06
CA GLN A 42 7.24 -14.43 -11.58
C GLN A 42 8.24 -13.94 -10.55
N GLU A 43 9.37 -13.42 -11.04
CA GLU A 43 10.30 -12.66 -10.22
C GLU A 43 9.80 -11.24 -10.09
N VAL A 44 9.51 -10.81 -8.86
CA VAL A 44 9.19 -9.42 -8.55
C VAL A 44 10.45 -8.77 -8.01
N LYS A 45 10.96 -7.78 -8.74
CA LYS A 45 12.16 -7.06 -8.34
C LYS A 45 11.86 -6.07 -7.22
N LYS A 46 12.90 -5.74 -6.45
CA LYS A 46 12.89 -4.64 -5.50
C LYS A 46 12.27 -3.39 -6.11
N SER A 47 11.22 -2.89 -5.48
CA SER A 47 10.38 -1.83 -6.02
C SER A 47 9.68 -1.07 -4.88
N PRO A 48 9.30 0.20 -5.07
CA PRO A 48 8.49 0.90 -4.09
C PRO A 48 7.10 0.28 -3.97
N TYR A 49 6.50 0.32 -2.78
CA TYR A 49 5.09 -0.04 -2.58
C TYR A 49 4.14 0.95 -3.27
N PHE A 50 4.40 2.25 -3.09
CA PHE A 50 3.71 3.31 -3.82
C PHE A 50 4.38 3.54 -5.18
N VAL A 51 3.75 3.04 -6.24
CA VAL A 51 4.27 3.15 -7.62
C VAL A 51 4.06 4.54 -8.24
N LYS A 52 3.12 5.29 -7.66
CA LYS A 52 2.86 6.72 -7.86
C LYS A 52 2.35 7.29 -6.53
N GLU A 53 2.22 8.62 -6.46
CA GLU A 53 1.64 9.29 -5.29
C GLU A 53 0.31 8.63 -4.86
N ASN A 54 0.27 8.18 -3.60
CA ASN A 54 -0.88 7.50 -2.98
C ASN A 54 -1.47 6.34 -3.82
N THR A 55 -0.67 5.73 -4.69
CA THR A 55 -1.07 4.59 -5.54
C THR A 55 -0.31 3.36 -5.09
N LEU A 56 -0.94 2.57 -4.23
CA LEU A 56 -0.35 1.36 -3.64
C LEU A 56 -0.46 0.22 -4.64
N GLN A 57 0.64 -0.44 -4.97
CA GLN A 57 0.60 -1.75 -5.59
C GLN A 57 0.95 -2.81 -4.54
N ILE A 58 0.12 -3.84 -4.41
CA ILE A 58 0.32 -4.93 -3.46
C ILE A 58 0.20 -6.30 -4.16
N TYR A 59 1.02 -7.24 -3.72
CA TYR A 59 1.06 -8.63 -4.20
C TYR A 59 0.49 -9.59 -3.15
N PRO A 60 -0.01 -10.78 -3.56
CA PRO A 60 -0.44 -11.79 -2.61
C PRO A 60 0.67 -12.22 -1.65
N GLY A 61 0.34 -12.35 -0.37
CA GLY A 61 1.27 -12.63 0.73
C GLY A 61 1.85 -11.37 1.38
N GLU A 62 1.56 -10.18 0.85
CA GLU A 62 2.01 -8.93 1.45
C GLU A 62 1.02 -8.40 2.48
N HIS A 63 1.59 -7.84 3.55
CA HIS A 63 0.89 -7.11 4.59
C HIS A 63 1.68 -5.82 4.87
N VAL A 64 1.02 -4.67 4.70
CA VAL A 64 1.64 -3.35 4.83
C VAL A 64 0.85 -2.43 5.76
N PHE A 65 1.58 -1.59 6.49
CA PHE A 65 1.03 -0.50 7.30
C PHE A 65 1.25 0.81 6.58
N ILE A 66 0.18 1.58 6.40
CA ILE A 66 0.20 2.86 5.69
C ILE A 66 -0.14 3.96 6.69
N GLU A 67 0.88 4.65 7.18
CA GLU A 67 0.69 5.84 8.01
C GLU A 67 0.26 7.02 7.13
N THR A 68 -0.77 7.72 7.57
CA THR A 68 -1.38 8.83 6.83
C THR A 68 -1.26 10.14 7.60
N GLU A 69 -1.20 11.25 6.87
CA GLU A 69 -1.39 12.58 7.43
C GLU A 69 -2.66 13.20 6.88
N LEU A 70 -3.48 13.78 7.77
CA LEU A 70 -4.73 14.42 7.42
C LEU A 70 -4.59 15.93 7.49
N LYS A 71 -5.11 16.61 6.47
CA LYS A 71 -5.25 18.08 6.45
C LYS A 71 -6.65 18.45 6.03
N GLU A 72 -7.32 19.22 6.87
CA GLU A 72 -8.71 19.66 6.64
C GLU A 72 -9.67 18.48 6.34
N GLY A 73 -9.46 17.34 7.01
CA GLY A 73 -10.27 16.13 6.84
C GLY A 73 -9.99 15.33 5.56
N LYS A 74 -8.93 15.66 4.83
CA LYS A 74 -8.50 14.94 3.62
C LYS A 74 -7.15 14.25 3.85
N LEU A 75 -6.95 13.12 3.17
CA LEU A 75 -5.65 12.43 3.12
C LEU A 75 -4.67 13.32 2.33
N GLU A 76 -3.67 13.89 3.01
CA GLU A 76 -2.64 14.74 2.40
C GLU A 76 -1.45 13.90 1.94
N SER A 77 -1.00 12.96 2.77
CA SER A 77 0.11 12.07 2.43
C SER A 77 -0.08 10.68 3.01
N MET A 78 0.55 9.70 2.35
CA MET A 78 0.56 8.30 2.74
C MET A 78 1.99 7.78 2.62
N LYS A 79 2.45 7.05 3.63
CA LYS A 79 3.75 6.36 3.62
C LYS A 79 3.60 4.96 4.17
N VAL A 80 4.26 4.00 3.53
CA VAL A 80 4.39 2.67 4.12
C VAL A 80 5.38 2.75 5.27
N VAL A 81 5.05 2.14 6.39
CA VAL A 81 5.90 2.04 7.58
C VAL A 81 6.05 0.58 7.97
N LYS A 82 7.19 0.25 8.58
CA LYS A 82 7.49 -1.12 9.01
C LYS A 82 6.57 -1.64 10.11
N GLU A 83 6.14 -0.75 11.01
CA GLU A 83 5.35 -1.10 12.21
C GLU A 83 4.24 -0.07 12.44
N ASN A 84 3.08 -0.55 12.90
CA ASN A 84 1.95 0.30 13.26
C ASN A 84 2.12 0.89 14.67
N VAL A 85 2.91 1.95 14.78
CA VAL A 85 3.10 2.69 16.04
C VAL A 85 2.00 3.72 16.32
N ASN A 86 1.22 4.10 15.29
CA ASN A 86 0.14 5.08 15.37
C ASN A 86 -1.18 4.53 14.80
N PRO A 87 -1.90 3.65 15.52
CA PRO A 87 -3.08 2.96 14.97
C PRO A 87 -4.23 3.88 14.54
N SER A 88 -4.36 5.06 15.14
CA SER A 88 -5.42 6.03 14.82
C SER A 88 -5.28 6.70 13.46
N LYS A 89 -4.12 6.60 12.80
CA LYS A 89 -3.84 7.18 11.49
C LYS A 89 -3.17 6.20 10.52
N THR A 90 -3.23 4.90 10.83
CA THR A 90 -2.58 3.85 10.04
C THR A 90 -3.62 2.94 9.41
N ILE A 91 -3.66 2.91 8.07
CA ILE A 91 -4.42 1.94 7.29
C ILE A 91 -3.59 0.67 7.20
N GLU A 92 -4.18 -0.47 7.51
CA GLU A 92 -3.56 -1.79 7.38
C GLU A 92 -4.11 -2.46 6.13
N VAL A 93 -3.24 -2.96 5.25
CA VAL A 93 -3.62 -3.62 4.01
C VAL A 93 -2.94 -4.98 3.95
N GLU A 94 -3.72 -6.03 3.82
CA GLU A 94 -3.23 -7.38 3.57
C GLU A 94 -3.89 -7.93 2.32
N PHE A 95 -3.08 -8.50 1.43
CA PHE A 95 -3.59 -9.19 0.25
C PHE A 95 -3.08 -10.62 0.26
N SER A 96 -3.99 -11.59 0.27
CA SER A 96 -3.65 -13.00 0.40
C SER A 96 -4.39 -13.86 -0.60
N GLN A 97 -3.84 -15.05 -0.83
CA GLN A 97 -4.50 -16.12 -1.57
C GLN A 97 -4.88 -17.21 -0.58
N ASP A 98 -6.16 -17.53 -0.51
CA ASP A 98 -6.63 -18.70 0.21
C ASP A 98 -6.44 -19.96 -0.65
N THR A 99 -5.91 -21.01 -0.03
CA THR A 99 -5.59 -22.27 -0.71
C THR A 99 -5.95 -23.47 0.16
N GLU A 100 -6.49 -24.51 -0.47
CA GLU A 100 -6.77 -25.81 0.16
C GLU A 100 -6.14 -26.91 -0.70
N ASP A 101 -5.38 -27.84 -0.11
CA ASP A 101 -4.69 -28.92 -0.83
C ASP A 101 -3.85 -28.44 -2.03
N ARG A 102 -3.22 -27.27 -1.89
CA ARG A 102 -2.45 -26.58 -2.95
C ARG A 102 -3.30 -26.15 -4.16
N LYS A 103 -4.60 -25.98 -3.97
CA LYS A 103 -5.53 -25.43 -4.96
C LYS A 103 -6.00 -24.07 -4.52
N HIS A 104 -6.10 -23.15 -5.48
CA HIS A 104 -6.73 -21.85 -5.29
C HIS A 104 -8.17 -22.00 -4.79
N LYS A 105 -8.55 -21.19 -3.80
CA LYS A 105 -9.93 -21.07 -3.31
C LYS A 105 -10.49 -19.67 -3.43
N GLY A 106 -9.65 -18.67 -3.27
CA GLY A 106 -10.03 -17.28 -3.44
C GLY A 106 -8.86 -16.36 -3.17
N MET A 107 -8.99 -15.11 -3.59
CA MET A 107 -8.13 -14.01 -3.18
C MET A 107 -8.88 -13.20 -2.15
N VAL A 108 -8.17 -12.72 -1.14
CA VAL A 108 -8.74 -11.89 -0.07
C VAL A 108 -7.93 -10.61 0.03
N LEU A 109 -8.60 -9.47 -0.14
CA LEU A 109 -8.06 -8.17 0.25
C LEU A 109 -8.71 -7.73 1.55
N GLN A 110 -7.89 -7.48 2.55
CA GLN A 110 -8.30 -6.91 3.83
C GLN A 110 -7.74 -5.49 3.93
N VAL A 111 -8.59 -4.52 4.25
CA VAL A 111 -8.18 -3.12 4.47
C VAL A 111 -8.83 -2.59 5.74
N SER A 112 -8.04 -2.05 6.66
CA SER A 112 -8.56 -1.40 7.87
C SER A 112 -8.81 0.09 7.65
N ASN A 113 -9.88 0.60 8.23
CA ASN A 113 -10.17 2.02 8.28
C ASN A 113 -9.94 2.56 9.69
N PRO A 114 -8.85 3.32 9.94
CA PRO A 114 -8.57 3.87 11.26
C PRO A 114 -9.38 5.14 11.58
N PHE A 115 -10.13 5.68 10.61
CA PHE A 115 -10.76 7.00 10.71
C PHE A 115 -12.20 6.95 11.21
N ASP A 116 -12.73 8.13 11.54
CA ASP A 116 -14.13 8.34 11.94
C ASP A 116 -15.07 8.60 10.75
N SER A 117 -14.53 8.55 9.52
CA SER A 117 -15.25 8.71 8.26
C SER A 117 -15.16 7.43 7.42
N ASN A 118 -16.02 7.26 6.43
CA ASN A 118 -15.87 6.15 5.48
C ASN A 118 -14.57 6.31 4.69
N LEU A 119 -13.82 5.22 4.54
CA LEU A 119 -12.64 5.14 3.69
C LEU A 119 -13.05 4.56 2.34
N LEU A 120 -12.73 5.28 1.27
CA LEU A 120 -12.98 4.89 -0.11
C LEU A 120 -11.66 4.84 -0.88
N TYR A 121 -11.55 3.91 -1.80
CA TYR A 121 -10.48 3.82 -2.79
C TYR A 121 -10.99 3.07 -4.01
N ASP A 122 -10.30 3.27 -5.12
CA ASP A 122 -10.54 2.54 -6.36
C ASP A 122 -9.50 1.41 -6.46
N ALA A 123 -9.83 0.31 -7.13
CA ALA A 123 -8.95 -0.83 -7.26
C ALA A 123 -8.93 -1.40 -8.68
N THR A 124 -7.73 -1.66 -9.18
CA THR A 124 -7.50 -2.30 -10.47
C THR A 124 -6.62 -3.53 -10.26
N MET A 125 -7.00 -4.67 -10.83
CA MET A 125 -6.30 -5.94 -10.67
C MET A 125 -5.69 -6.45 -11.98
N TYR A 126 -4.62 -7.23 -11.86
CA TYR A 126 -4.00 -7.96 -12.96
C TYR A 126 -4.05 -9.46 -12.63
N THR A 127 -4.68 -10.27 -13.48
CA THR A 127 -5.00 -11.68 -13.17
C THR A 127 -4.21 -12.66 -14.03
N VAL A 128 -4.10 -13.90 -13.55
CA VAL A 128 -3.54 -14.98 -14.35
C VAL A 128 -4.50 -15.31 -15.50
N GLY A 129 -3.98 -15.33 -16.73
CA GLY A 129 -4.74 -15.72 -17.92
C GLY A 129 -5.37 -14.55 -18.68
N GLU A 130 -5.49 -13.37 -18.07
CA GLU A 130 -5.93 -12.14 -18.75
C GLU A 130 -4.82 -11.08 -18.67
N PRO A 131 -4.06 -10.85 -19.76
CA PRO A 131 -2.90 -9.95 -19.72
C PRO A 131 -3.30 -8.46 -19.82
N LYS A 132 -4.28 -8.02 -19.01
CA LYS A 132 -4.77 -6.64 -18.97
C LYS A 132 -5.13 -6.24 -17.53
N TRP A 133 -5.06 -4.95 -17.27
CA TRP A 133 -5.60 -4.36 -16.04
C TRP A 133 -7.13 -4.30 -16.13
N VAL A 134 -7.80 -4.72 -15.05
CA VAL A 134 -9.27 -4.72 -14.95
C VAL A 134 -9.68 -4.00 -13.69
N GLU A 135 -10.56 -3.01 -13.83
CA GLU A 135 -11.16 -2.32 -12.68
C GLU A 135 -12.09 -3.26 -11.91
N THR A 136 -12.07 -3.17 -10.59
CA THR A 136 -13.02 -3.85 -9.71
C THR A 136 -13.75 -2.86 -8.83
N SER A 137 -14.98 -3.21 -8.46
CA SER A 137 -15.74 -2.45 -7.47
C SER A 137 -15.25 -2.81 -6.08
N ILE A 138 -15.16 -1.81 -5.20
CA ILE A 138 -14.82 -1.97 -3.78
C ILE A 138 -15.90 -1.27 -2.96
N LEU A 139 -16.32 -1.87 -1.85
CA LEU A 139 -17.26 -1.26 -0.94
C LEU A 139 -16.56 -0.24 -0.03
N PRO A 140 -17.19 0.93 0.24
CA PRO A 140 -16.69 1.86 1.25
C PRO A 140 -16.53 1.18 2.60
N ILE A 141 -15.38 1.40 3.24
CA ILE A 141 -15.08 0.82 4.54
C ILE A 141 -15.55 1.78 5.62
N LYS A 142 -16.47 1.32 6.46
CA LYS A 142 -17.06 2.14 7.53
C LYS A 142 -16.01 2.54 8.59
N PRO A 143 -16.28 3.60 9.36
CA PRO A 143 -15.39 4.07 10.42
C PRO A 143 -14.97 2.95 11.37
N LYS A 144 -13.67 2.88 11.69
CA LYS A 144 -13.06 1.93 12.64
C LYS A 144 -13.32 0.45 12.33
N LEU A 145 -13.71 0.12 11.10
CA LEU A 145 -13.94 -1.25 10.66
C LEU A 145 -12.89 -1.70 9.65
N THR A 146 -12.89 -3.01 9.39
CA THR A 146 -12.09 -3.64 8.36
C THR A 146 -13.01 -4.11 7.23
N GLY A 147 -12.65 -3.74 6.00
CA GLY A 147 -13.29 -4.21 4.78
C GLY A 147 -12.64 -5.50 4.30
N PHE A 148 -13.45 -6.35 3.67
CA PHE A 148 -13.01 -7.61 3.05
C PHE A 148 -13.58 -7.67 1.65
N GLU A 149 -12.71 -7.93 0.68
CA GLU A 149 -13.09 -8.16 -0.71
C GLU A 149 -12.57 -9.53 -1.14
N LEU A 150 -13.42 -10.28 -1.83
CA LEU A 150 -13.19 -11.68 -2.18
C LEU A 150 -13.34 -11.88 -3.69
N TRP A 151 -12.34 -12.51 -4.30
CA TRP A 151 -12.38 -12.85 -5.72
C TRP A 151 -12.09 -14.32 -5.96
N ASN A 152 -12.75 -14.90 -6.96
CA ASN A 152 -12.52 -16.28 -7.39
C ASN A 152 -11.33 -16.39 -8.36
N ASP A 153 -10.94 -15.32 -9.03
CA ASP A 153 -9.82 -15.30 -9.97
C ASP A 153 -8.47 -15.34 -9.23
N VAL A 154 -7.44 -15.91 -9.86
CA VAL A 154 -6.07 -15.83 -9.33
C VAL A 154 -5.49 -14.48 -9.73
N ILE A 155 -5.35 -13.58 -8.77
CA ILE A 155 -4.86 -12.22 -8.98
C ILE A 155 -3.35 -12.18 -8.73
N ILE A 156 -2.60 -11.70 -9.72
CA ILE A 156 -1.14 -11.52 -9.64
C ILE A 156 -0.81 -10.33 -8.74
N THR A 157 -1.52 -9.22 -8.88
CA THR A 157 -1.32 -7.99 -8.10
C THR A 157 -2.56 -7.11 -8.20
N ILE A 158 -2.77 -6.26 -7.19
CA ILE A 158 -3.81 -5.24 -7.18
C ILE A 158 -3.18 -3.85 -6.94
N VAL A 159 -3.73 -2.84 -7.60
CA VAL A 159 -3.38 -1.44 -7.40
C VAL A 159 -4.56 -0.75 -6.74
N LEU A 160 -4.31 -0.14 -5.58
CA LEU A 160 -5.27 0.63 -4.80
C LEU A 160 -4.91 2.11 -4.91
N HIS A 161 -5.86 2.94 -5.35
CA HIS A 161 -5.59 4.35 -5.64
C HIS A 161 -6.78 5.24 -5.34
N ASN A 162 -6.55 6.56 -5.48
CA ASN A 162 -7.62 7.55 -5.35
C ASN A 162 -8.34 7.46 -4.00
N TRP A 163 -7.55 7.34 -2.93
CA TRP A 163 -8.01 7.23 -1.55
C TRP A 163 -8.71 8.50 -1.09
N ARG A 164 -9.87 8.35 -0.46
CA ARG A 164 -10.74 9.45 -0.04
C ARG A 164 -11.42 9.14 1.29
N LEU A 165 -11.69 10.19 2.06
CA LEU A 165 -12.56 10.12 3.22
C LEU A 165 -13.91 10.76 2.88
N GLN A 166 -14.99 10.11 3.29
CA GLN A 166 -16.35 10.60 3.10
C GLN A 166 -17.16 10.46 4.39
N ASN A 167 -17.81 11.55 4.78
CA ASN A 167 -18.76 11.58 5.91
C ASN A 167 -20.13 11.04 5.50
#